data_AF-M8AWK1-F1
#
_entry.id   AF-M8AWK1-F1
#
_cell.length_a   1.000
_cell.length_b   1.000
_cell.length_c   1.000
_cell.angle_alpha   90.00
_cell.angle_beta   90.00
_cell.angle_gamma   90.00
#
_symmetry.space_group_name_H-M   'P 1'
#
loop_
_entity.id
_entity.type
_entity.pdbx_description
1 polymer ?
#
loop_
_entity_poly.entity_id
_entity_poly.type
_entity_poly.pdbx_seq_one_letter_code
_entity_poly.pdbx_strand_id
1 'polypeptide(L)'
;MAETAAATGVQGRIVNVSSSVHGWFSGDWADYLKLVTRRKIPYDATQAYAVSKLANVLHTKELAARLQEMGADVTVNCVHPGIVRTRLNRDREGLITDLVFVLLSKLLKTIPQVR
;
A
#
# COMPACT_ATOMS: atom_id res chain seq x y z
N MET A 1 13.23 3.63 -16.57
CA MET A 1 13.31 2.25 -16.01
C MET A 1 13.45 1.23 -17.12
N ALA A 2 12.44 1.05 -17.99
CA ALA A 2 12.49 0.08 -19.09
C ALA A 2 13.64 0.36 -20.07
N GLU A 3 13.78 1.60 -20.55
CA GLU A 3 14.90 2.03 -21.41
C GLU A 3 16.26 1.80 -20.75
N THR A 4 16.37 2.13 -19.46
CA THR A 4 17.59 1.94 -18.67
C THR A 4 17.94 0.45 -18.54
N ALA A 5 16.96 -0.41 -18.27
CA ALA A 5 17.16 -1.86 -18.20
C ALA A 5 17.62 -2.41 -19.55
N ALA A 6 17.00 -1.96 -20.65
CA ALA A 6 17.40 -2.35 -22.00
C ALA A 6 18.83 -1.89 -22.35
N ALA A 7 19.20 -0.65 -22.00
CA ALA A 7 20.52 -0.09 -22.31
C ALA A 7 21.65 -0.72 -21.48
N THR A 8 21.37 -1.12 -20.24
CA THR A 8 22.38 -1.63 -19.31
C THR A 8 22.44 -3.15 -19.23
N GLY A 9 21.40 -3.86 -19.68
CA GLY A 9 21.25 -5.30 -19.48
C GLY A 9 20.98 -5.69 -18.02
N VAL A 10 20.67 -4.74 -17.14
CA VAL A 10 20.36 -4.98 -15.72
C VAL A 10 18.87 -4.87 -15.48
N GLN A 11 18.26 -5.93 -14.95
CA GLN A 11 16.82 -5.98 -14.66
C GLN A 11 16.38 -4.87 -13.68
N GLY A 12 15.36 -4.10 -14.08
CA GLY A 12 14.72 -3.11 -13.23
C GLY A 12 13.77 -3.74 -12.21
N ARG A 13 13.61 -3.10 -11.04
CA ARG A 13 12.63 -3.52 -10.01
C ARG A 13 11.85 -2.33 -9.47
N ILE A 14 10.52 -2.43 -9.53
CA ILE A 14 9.60 -1.48 -8.91
C ILE A 14 8.94 -2.18 -7.72
N VAL A 15 9.01 -1.57 -6.54
CA VAL A 15 8.40 -2.12 -5.31
C VAL A 15 7.43 -1.11 -4.73
N ASN A 16 6.15 -1.44 -4.77
CA ASN A 16 5.10 -0.62 -4.16
C ASN A 16 4.81 -1.10 -2.74
N VAL A 17 4.74 -0.16 -1.79
CA VAL A 17 4.45 -0.49 -0.39
C VAL A 17 2.95 -0.36 -0.12
N SER A 18 2.30 -1.49 0.10
CA SER A 18 0.88 -1.57 0.49
C SER A 18 0.72 -1.90 1.99
N SER A 19 -0.50 -2.25 2.42
CA SER A 19 -0.86 -2.65 3.78
C SER A 19 -1.97 -3.69 3.73
N SER A 20 -2.02 -4.64 4.67
CA SER A 20 -3.15 -5.58 4.82
C SER A 20 -4.50 -4.87 5.00
N VAL A 21 -4.50 -3.59 5.41
CA VAL A 21 -5.69 -2.72 5.48
C VAL A 21 -6.38 -2.56 4.12
N HIS A 22 -5.73 -2.84 2.99
CA HIS A 22 -6.41 -2.86 1.68
C HIS A 22 -7.64 -3.78 1.65
N GLY A 23 -7.64 -4.87 2.43
CA GLY A 23 -8.77 -5.80 2.52
C GLY A 23 -9.90 -5.33 3.45
N TRP A 24 -9.75 -4.20 4.15
CA TRP A 24 -10.79 -3.65 5.02
C TRP A 24 -11.82 -2.82 4.24
N PHE A 25 -11.52 -2.46 3.01
CA PHE A 25 -12.49 -1.83 2.13
C PHE A 25 -13.32 -2.90 1.42
N SER A 26 -14.64 -2.81 1.56
CA SER A 26 -15.61 -3.63 0.84
C SER A 26 -16.53 -2.73 0.02
N GLY A 27 -16.64 -2.97 -1.28
CA GLY A 27 -17.53 -2.23 -2.18
C GLY A 27 -16.85 -1.78 -3.46
N ASP A 28 -17.53 -0.89 -4.19
CA ASP A 28 -17.00 -0.26 -5.39
C ASP A 28 -16.06 0.89 -4.99
N TRP A 29 -14.76 0.68 -5.20
CA TRP A 29 -13.73 1.68 -4.89
C TRP A 29 -13.83 2.93 -5.77
N ALA A 30 -14.31 2.80 -7.01
CA ALA A 30 -14.42 3.90 -7.95
C ALA A 30 -15.61 4.80 -7.58
N ASP A 31 -16.76 4.21 -7.23
CA ASP A 31 -17.90 4.96 -6.72
C ASP A 31 -17.58 5.62 -5.37
N TYR A 32 -16.92 4.91 -4.46
CA TYR A 32 -16.46 5.49 -3.19
C TYR A 32 -15.57 6.71 -3.42
N LEU A 33 -14.55 6.61 -4.29
CA LEU A 33 -13.69 7.76 -4.60
C LEU A 33 -14.47 8.93 -5.17
N LYS A 34 -15.47 8.67 -6.03
CA LYS A 34 -16.35 9.70 -6.59
C LYS A 34 -17.16 10.40 -5.51
N LEU A 35 -17.72 9.64 -4.56
CA LEU A 35 -18.52 10.16 -3.45
C LEU A 35 -17.67 10.99 -2.48
N VAL A 36 -16.50 10.47 -2.07
CA VAL A 36 -15.59 11.18 -1.15
C VAL A 36 -15.04 12.45 -1.78
N THR A 37 -14.56 12.39 -3.03
CA THR A 37 -13.96 13.55 -3.72
C THR A 37 -14.97 14.67 -3.93
N ARG A 38 -16.24 14.32 -4.17
CA ARG A 38 -17.34 15.30 -4.31
C ARG A 38 -17.99 15.69 -2.98
N ARG A 39 -17.44 15.25 -1.84
CA ARG A 39 -17.96 15.49 -0.49
C ARG A 39 -19.44 15.10 -0.34
N LYS A 40 -19.86 14.04 -1.02
CA LYS A 40 -21.24 13.50 -0.94
C LYS A 40 -21.44 12.55 0.23
N ILE A 41 -20.35 12.08 0.84
CA ILE A 41 -20.34 11.30 2.07
C ILE A 41 -19.29 11.87 3.03
N PRO A 42 -19.42 11.64 4.35
CA PRO A 42 -18.39 12.00 5.32
C PRO A 42 -17.05 11.31 5.01
N TYR A 43 -15.94 12.00 5.28
CA TYR A 43 -14.61 11.43 5.11
C TYR A 43 -14.29 10.44 6.22
N ASP A 44 -13.97 9.21 5.86
CA ASP A 44 -13.42 8.20 6.76
C ASP A 44 -11.96 7.94 6.38
N ALA A 45 -11.03 8.37 7.25
CA ALA A 45 -9.60 8.22 7.05
C ALA A 45 -9.15 6.76 6.92
N THR A 46 -9.82 5.83 7.62
CA THR A 46 -9.49 4.39 7.56
C THR A 46 -9.91 3.81 6.21
N GLN A 47 -11.11 4.12 5.75
CA GLN A 47 -11.59 3.67 4.44
C GLN A 47 -10.80 4.29 3.29
N ALA A 48 -10.52 5.60 3.35
CA ALA A 48 -9.71 6.28 2.34
C ALA A 48 -8.30 5.69 2.28
N TYR A 49 -7.70 5.38 3.43
CA TYR A 49 -6.42 4.70 3.49
C TYR A 49 -6.48 3.27 2.93
N ALA A 50 -7.51 2.49 3.27
CA ALA A 50 -7.73 1.15 2.71
C ALA A 50 -7.80 1.18 1.18
N VAL A 51 -8.59 2.10 0.60
CA VAL A 51 -8.67 2.29 -0.85
C VAL A 51 -7.33 2.70 -1.46
N SER A 52 -6.56 3.58 -0.81
CA SER A 52 -5.21 3.93 -1.30
C SER A 52 -4.25 2.74 -1.35
N LYS A 53 -4.37 1.81 -0.38
CA LYS A 53 -3.54 0.60 -0.31
C LYS A 53 -4.03 -0.47 -1.28
N LEU A 54 -5.33 -0.53 -1.55
CA LEU A 54 -5.90 -1.32 -2.64
C LEU A 54 -5.40 -0.81 -4.00
N ALA A 55 -5.38 0.51 -4.20
CA ALA A 55 -4.88 1.13 -5.43
C ALA A 55 -3.41 0.74 -5.70
N ASN A 56 -2.55 0.68 -4.68
CA ASN A 56 -1.17 0.19 -4.84
C ASN A 56 -1.11 -1.26 -5.35
N VAL A 57 -2.00 -2.15 -4.86
CA VAL A 57 -2.07 -3.54 -5.31
C VAL A 57 -2.54 -3.62 -6.77
N LEU A 58 -3.62 -2.91 -7.10
CA LEU A 58 -4.17 -2.88 -8.46
C LEU A 58 -3.17 -2.29 -9.45
N HIS A 59 -2.54 -1.17 -9.09
CA HIS A 59 -1.51 -0.51 -9.90
C HIS A 59 -0.31 -1.42 -10.14
N THR A 60 0.13 -2.17 -9.12
CA THR A 60 1.22 -3.14 -9.28
C THR A 60 0.87 -4.20 -10.31
N LYS A 61 -0.33 -4.80 -10.22
CA LYS A 61 -0.77 -5.84 -11.15
C LYS A 61 -0.84 -5.32 -12.59
N GLU A 62 -1.48 -4.17 -12.79
CA GLU A 62 -1.63 -3.57 -14.11
C GLU A 62 -0.28 -3.15 -14.70
N LEU A 63 0.59 -2.52 -13.90
CA LEU A 63 1.90 -2.10 -14.37
C LEU A 63 2.78 -3.30 -14.74
N ALA A 64 2.73 -4.39 -13.94
CA ALA A 64 3.43 -5.63 -14.26
C ALA A 64 2.97 -6.20 -15.61
N ALA A 65 1.66 -6.26 -15.85
CA ALA A 65 1.09 -6.75 -17.11
C ALA A 65 1.55 -5.90 -18.31
N ARG A 66 1.45 -4.57 -18.20
CA ARG A 66 1.90 -3.66 -19.29
C ARG A 66 3.38 -3.78 -19.59
N LEU A 67 4.24 -3.85 -18.57
CA LEU A 67 5.68 -3.99 -18.78
C LEU A 67 6.03 -5.34 -19.42
N GLN A 68 5.30 -6.40 -19.05
CA GLN A 68 5.44 -7.70 -19.69
C GLN A 68 5.01 -7.67 -21.16
N GLU A 69 3.86 -7.04 -21.48
CA GLU A 69 3.38 -6.86 -22.86
C GLU A 69 4.38 -6.07 -23.72
N MET A 70 5.09 -5.12 -23.13
CA MET A 70 6.15 -4.34 -23.79
C MET A 70 7.47 -5.11 -23.92
N GLY A 71 7.61 -6.30 -23.33
CA GLY A 71 8.87 -7.04 -23.30
C GLY A 71 9.96 -6.36 -22.45
N ALA A 72 9.58 -5.49 -21.51
CA ALA A 72 10.54 -4.79 -20.67
C ALA A 72 11.10 -5.72 -19.58
N ASP A 73 12.43 -5.75 -19.41
CA ASP A 73 13.09 -6.46 -18.30
C ASP A 73 12.97 -5.68 -16.98
N VAL A 74 11.73 -5.56 -16.50
CA VAL A 74 11.38 -4.87 -15.27
C VAL A 74 10.35 -5.69 -14.50
N THR A 75 10.64 -6.00 -13.24
CA THR A 75 9.67 -6.64 -12.33
C THR A 75 8.95 -5.60 -11.48
N VAL A 76 7.68 -5.84 -11.19
CA VAL A 76 6.88 -4.98 -10.32
C VAL A 76 6.23 -5.83 -9.24
N ASN A 77 6.49 -5.49 -7.97
CA ASN A 77 5.98 -6.22 -6.82
C ASN A 77 5.31 -5.28 -5.82
N CYS A 78 4.40 -5.83 -5.03
CA CYS A 78 3.71 -5.12 -3.96
C CYS A 78 3.94 -5.83 -2.64
N VAL A 79 4.30 -5.09 -1.59
CA VAL A 79 4.66 -5.66 -0.29
C VAL A 79 3.90 -4.98 0.85
N HIS A 80 3.46 -5.77 1.83
CA HIS A 80 3.03 -5.28 3.13
C HIS A 80 4.21 -5.39 4.11
N PRO A 81 4.68 -4.29 4.73
CA PRO A 81 5.87 -4.32 5.59
C PRO A 81 5.59 -4.85 7.01
N GLY A 82 4.41 -5.40 7.28
CA GLY A 82 3.98 -5.73 8.62
C GLY A 82 3.59 -4.48 9.43
N ILE A 83 3.60 -4.62 10.75
CA ILE A 83 3.30 -3.53 11.68
C ILE A 83 4.55 -2.67 11.89
N VAL A 84 4.56 -1.47 11.33
CA VAL A 84 5.67 -0.51 11.42
C VAL A 84 5.30 0.66 12.33
N ARG A 85 6.23 1.05 13.21
CA ARG A 85 6.04 2.22 14.07
C ARG A 85 6.19 3.48 13.21
N THR A 86 5.07 4.02 12.77
CA THR A 86 5.01 5.20 11.91
C THR A 86 4.09 6.23 12.55
N ARG A 87 4.28 7.52 12.24
CA ARG A 87 3.36 8.60 12.63
C ARG A 87 2.10 8.64 11.74
N LEU A 88 1.65 7.50 11.19
CA LEU A 88 0.46 7.43 10.34
C LEU A 88 -0.84 7.59 11.14
N ASN A 89 -0.83 7.19 12.41
CA ASN A 89 -1.97 7.32 13.32
C ASN A 89 -1.86 8.56 14.23
N ARG A 90 -1.16 9.61 13.81
CA ARG A 90 -0.88 10.76 14.68
C ARG A 90 -2.13 11.45 15.22
N ASP A 91 -3.18 11.47 14.41
CA ASP A 91 -4.47 12.07 14.77
C ASP A 91 -5.35 11.11 15.62
N ARG A 92 -4.86 9.91 15.90
CA ARG A 92 -5.45 8.89 16.79
C ARG A 92 -4.47 8.46 17.89
N GLU A 93 -3.45 9.27 18.18
CA GLU A 93 -2.46 9.02 19.23
C GLU A 93 -3.13 9.04 20.61
N GLY A 94 -2.88 7.98 21.40
CA GLY A 94 -3.43 7.80 22.74
C GLY A 94 -2.91 6.52 23.39
N LEU A 95 -3.01 6.45 24.73
CA LEU A 95 -2.51 5.32 25.53
C LEU A 95 -3.05 3.95 25.07
N ILE A 96 -4.28 3.90 24.57
CA ILE A 96 -4.92 2.67 24.09
C ILE A 96 -4.35 2.24 22.73
N THR A 97 -4.15 3.17 21.80
CA THR A 97 -3.57 2.86 20.48
C THR A 97 -2.11 2.44 20.59
N ASP A 98 -1.36 3.00 21.54
CA ASP A 98 0.00 2.56 21.87
C ASP A 98 0.02 1.16 22.50
N LEU A 99 -0.88 0.86 23.44
CA LEU A 99 -0.96 -0.45 24.08
C LEU A 99 -1.37 -1.55 23.08
N VAL A 100 -2.36 -1.26 22.22
CA VAL A 100 -2.78 -2.13 21.12
C VAL A 100 -1.63 -2.35 20.13
N PHE A 101 -0.87 -1.30 19.79
CA PHE A 101 0.32 -1.43 18.95
C PHE A 101 1.39 -2.32 19.60
N VAL A 102 1.62 -2.18 20.91
CA VAL A 102 2.57 -3.03 21.66
C VAL A 102 2.11 -4.49 21.64
N LEU A 103 0.82 -4.77 21.89
CA LEU A 103 0.27 -6.12 21.85
C LEU A 103 0.30 -6.72 20.44
N LEU A 104 -0.24 -6.02 19.42
CA LEU A 104 -0.26 -6.51 18.04
C LEU A 104 1.15 -6.68 17.49
N SER A 105 2.09 -5.79 17.83
CA SER A 105 3.45 -5.89 17.34
C SER A 105 4.22 -7.08 17.94
N LYS A 106 3.81 -7.64 19.08
CA LYS A 106 4.40 -8.88 19.61
C LYS A 106 3.91 -10.13 18.88
N LEU A 107 2.72 -10.07 18.26
CA LEU A 107 2.09 -11.22 17.58
C LEU A 107 2.24 -11.18 16.05
N LEU A 108 2.31 -9.98 15.47
CA LEU A 108 2.21 -9.74 14.02
C LEU A 108 3.45 -9.04 13.44
N LYS A 109 4.51 -8.79 14.23
CA LYS A 109 5.79 -8.36 13.67
C LYS A 109 6.42 -9.53 12.94
N THR A 110 6.58 -9.36 11.64
CA THR A 110 7.24 -10.32 10.76
C THR A 110 8.70 -9.98 10.50
N ILE A 111 9.16 -8.75 10.79
CA ILE A 111 10.53 -8.28 10.48
C ILE A 111 11.09 -7.39 11.61
N PRO A 112 12.34 -7.60 12.08
CA PRO A 112 13.02 -6.68 12.98
C PRO A 112 13.22 -5.30 12.33
N GLN A 113 12.89 -4.23 13.06
CA GLN A 113 13.14 -2.86 12.61
C GLN A 113 14.48 -2.39 13.17
N VAL A 114 15.36 -1.91 12.28
CA VAL A 114 16.61 -1.28 12.67
C VAL A 114 16.28 0.03 13.39
N ARG A 115 16.92 0.23 14.54
CA ARG A 115 16.63 1.33 15.47
C ARG A 115 17.21 2.64 14.99
#